data_AF-A0A2I1GRP8-F1
#
_entry.id   AF-A0A2I1GRP8-F1
#
_cell.length_a   1.000
_cell.length_b   1.000
_cell.length_c   1.000
_cell.angle_alpha   90.00
_cell.angle_beta   90.00
_cell.angle_gamma   90.00
#
_symmetry.space_group_name_H-M   'P 1'
#
loop_
_entity.id
_entity.type
_entity.pdbx_description
1 polymer ?
#
loop_
_entity_poly.entity_id
_entity_poly.type
_entity_poly.pdbx_seq_one_letter_code
_entity_poly.pdbx_strand_id
1 'polypeptide(L)'
;MSQENIISTSAASAVELAKNQRKIIYKNIQVNHPIKLSFNTFCPRKLRNGRYSRLPNCYIVFYKQLNLELEGHNKLNKYFRLVISKKWHKLSDDTKEIYSDFCIDVCEYYAYKTKPPTYQLIKF
;
A
#
# COMPACT_ATOMS: atom_id res chain seq x y z
N MET A 1 -34.83 -46.17 -3.87
CA MET A 1 -34.59 -45.34 -2.67
C MET A 1 -33.26 -44.64 -2.86
N SER A 2 -33.27 -43.32 -2.69
CA SER A 2 -32.23 -42.37 -3.11
C SER A 2 -30.93 -42.49 -2.29
N GLN A 3 -29.80 -42.68 -2.98
CA GLN A 3 -28.49 -42.38 -2.42
C GLN A 3 -28.36 -40.86 -2.27
N GLU A 4 -28.35 -40.39 -1.03
CA GLU A 4 -28.01 -39.02 -0.69
C GLU A 4 -26.55 -38.76 -1.10
N ASN A 5 -26.39 -38.09 -2.25
CA ASN A 5 -25.13 -37.49 -2.65
C ASN A 5 -24.84 -36.33 -1.67
N ILE A 6 -24.25 -36.66 -0.54
CA ILE A 6 -23.60 -35.68 0.32
C ILE A 6 -22.40 -35.17 -0.48
N ILE A 7 -22.62 -34.09 -1.22
CA ILE A 7 -21.56 -33.28 -1.79
C ILE A 7 -20.76 -32.78 -0.59
N SER A 8 -19.73 -33.55 -0.24
CA SER A 8 -18.66 -33.12 0.65
C SER A 8 -18.06 -31.90 -0.01
N THR A 9 -18.58 -30.73 0.34
CA THR A 9 -18.11 -29.44 -0.13
C THR A 9 -16.77 -29.26 0.57
N SER A 10 -15.75 -29.90 0.00
CA SER A 10 -14.47 -30.05 0.66
C SER A 10 -13.93 -28.66 0.95
N ALA A 11 -13.35 -28.48 2.13
CA ALA A 11 -12.68 -27.25 2.51
C ALA A 11 -11.64 -26.81 1.45
N ALA A 12 -11.11 -27.76 0.66
CA ALA A 12 -10.25 -27.49 -0.48
C ALA A 12 -10.93 -26.68 -1.60
N SER A 13 -12.20 -26.97 -1.94
CA SER A 13 -12.95 -26.22 -2.96
C SER A 13 -13.26 -24.79 -2.51
N ALA A 14 -13.60 -24.59 -1.23
CA ALA A 14 -13.85 -23.27 -0.66
C ALA A 14 -12.57 -22.43 -0.59
N VAL A 15 -11.43 -23.05 -0.26
CA VAL A 15 -10.11 -22.40 -0.25
C VAL A 15 -9.65 -22.02 -1.67
N GLU A 16 -9.87 -22.89 -2.66
CA GLU A 16 -9.64 -22.60 -4.08
C GLU A 16 -10.48 -21.42 -4.57
N LEU A 17 -11.79 -21.43 -4.26
CA LEU A 17 -12.72 -20.33 -4.58
C LEU A 17 -12.26 -19.01 -3.95
N ALA A 18 -11.89 -19.02 -2.67
CA ALA A 18 -11.40 -17.84 -1.97
C ALA A 18 -10.08 -17.31 -2.57
N LYS A 19 -9.17 -18.19 -3.02
CA LYS A 19 -7.94 -17.79 -3.73
C LYS A 19 -8.26 -17.14 -5.07
N ASN A 20 -9.20 -17.71 -5.83
CA ASN A 20 -9.59 -17.20 -7.15
C ASN A 20 -10.30 -15.85 -7.05
N GLN A 21 -11.23 -15.70 -6.10
CA GLN A 21 -11.88 -14.41 -5.80
C GLN A 21 -10.85 -13.33 -5.41
N ARG A 22 -9.89 -13.65 -4.54
CA ARG A 22 -8.80 -12.72 -4.19
C ARG A 22 -7.96 -12.34 -5.41
N LYS A 23 -7.64 -13.30 -6.28
CA LYS A 23 -6.87 -13.05 -7.51
C LYS A 23 -7.61 -12.11 -8.47
N ILE A 24 -8.94 -12.22 -8.55
CA ILE A 24 -9.81 -11.33 -9.33
C ILE A 24 -9.81 -9.93 -8.72
N ILE A 25 -10.02 -9.81 -7.40
CA ILE A 25 -9.97 -8.52 -6.69
C ILE A 25 -8.63 -7.81 -6.95
N TYR A 26 -7.50 -8.51 -6.80
CA TYR A 26 -6.18 -7.89 -7.00
C TYR A 26 -5.89 -7.48 -8.46
N LYS A 27 -6.44 -8.20 -9.44
CA LYS A 27 -6.33 -7.82 -10.85
C LYS A 27 -7.07 -6.50 -11.14
N ASN A 28 -8.23 -6.30 -10.50
CA ASN A 28 -9.14 -5.20 -10.81
C ASN A 28 -8.86 -3.91 -10.04
N ILE A 29 -7.94 -3.92 -9.07
CA ILE A 29 -7.50 -2.70 -8.38
C ILE A 29 -6.96 -1.72 -9.42
N GLN A 30 -7.53 -0.53 -9.50
CA GLN A 30 -6.97 0.55 -10.30
C GLN A 30 -5.96 1.31 -9.45
N VAL A 31 -4.84 1.71 -10.07
CA VAL A 31 -3.87 2.57 -9.40
C VAL A 31 -4.41 3.98 -9.52
N ASN A 32 -5.14 4.44 -8.49
CA ASN A 32 -5.82 5.72 -8.58
C ASN A 32 -4.84 6.87 -8.37
N HIS A 33 -4.96 7.86 -9.24
CA HIS A 33 -4.52 9.23 -9.00
C HIS A 33 -5.77 10.08 -8.76
N PRO A 34 -5.81 10.98 -7.75
CA PRO A 34 -4.72 11.36 -6.85
C PRO A 34 -4.44 10.33 -5.73
N ILE A 35 -3.22 10.40 -5.18
CA ILE A 35 -2.81 9.64 -3.98
C ILE A 35 -3.67 10.13 -2.80
N LYS A 36 -4.37 9.19 -2.14
CA LYS A 36 -5.32 9.50 -1.05
C LYS A 36 -4.68 9.52 0.34
N LEU A 37 -3.37 9.32 0.43
CA LEU A 37 -2.64 9.24 1.69
C LEU A 37 -2.29 10.62 2.23
N SER A 38 -2.42 10.80 3.54
CA SER A 38 -1.93 12.01 4.23
C SER A 38 -0.42 11.98 4.39
N PHE A 39 0.24 13.13 4.28
CA PHE A 39 1.68 13.25 4.61
C PHE A 39 1.99 12.82 6.05
N ASN A 40 1.06 13.04 6.98
CA ASN A 40 1.22 12.59 8.37
C ASN A 40 1.33 11.07 8.51
N THR A 41 0.85 10.30 7.52
CA THR A 41 0.99 8.83 7.46
C THR A 41 2.45 8.38 7.31
N PHE A 42 3.34 9.30 6.92
CA PHE A 42 4.73 9.03 6.58
C PHE A 42 5.75 9.73 7.47
N CYS A 43 5.29 10.57 8.40
CA CYS A 43 6.16 11.22 9.37
C CYS A 43 7.02 10.19 10.13
N PRO A 44 8.35 10.36 10.14
CA PRO A 44 9.28 9.57 10.93
C PRO A 44 8.84 9.45 12.39
N ARG A 45 8.72 8.22 12.88
CA ARG A 45 8.42 7.92 14.29
C ARG A 45 9.68 7.43 14.99
N LYS A 46 9.83 7.79 16.27
CA LYS A 46 10.91 7.28 17.10
C LYS A 46 10.69 5.79 17.36
N LEU A 47 11.68 4.99 17.00
CA LEU A 47 11.70 3.54 17.21
C LEU A 47 12.22 3.23 18.62
N ARG A 48 11.98 2.00 19.12
CA ARG A 48 12.46 1.56 20.44
C ARG A 48 13.98 1.67 20.61
N ASN A 49 14.74 1.59 19.52
CA ASN A 49 16.20 1.72 19.53
C ASN A 49 16.69 3.18 19.47
N GLY A 50 15.80 4.16 19.69
CA GLY A 50 16.13 5.59 19.68
C GLY A 50 16.30 6.21 18.29
N ARG A 51 16.37 5.41 17.22
CA ARG A 51 16.44 5.92 15.84
C ARG A 51 15.07 6.35 15.34
N TYR A 52 15.02 7.26 14.38
CA TYR A 52 13.79 7.60 13.67
C TYR A 52 13.55 6.64 12.49
N SER A 53 12.29 6.30 12.22
CA SER A 53 11.95 5.54 11.02
C SER A 53 12.31 6.35 9.76
N ARG A 54 12.82 5.66 8.73
CA ARG A 54 13.13 6.31 7.46
C ARG A 54 11.88 6.85 6.78
N LEU A 55 12.05 7.90 6.00
CA LEU A 55 11.03 8.39 5.07
C LEU A 55 10.70 7.31 4.03
N PRO A 56 9.45 7.27 3.53
CA PRO A 56 9.02 6.26 2.58
C PRO A 56 9.75 6.42 1.24
N ASN A 57 10.03 5.31 0.56
CA ASN A 57 10.29 5.34 -0.87
C ASN A 57 8.98 5.23 -1.66
N CYS A 58 9.03 5.51 -2.96
CA CYS A 58 7.88 5.49 -3.86
C CYS A 58 7.10 4.16 -3.80
N TYR A 59 7.80 3.02 -3.72
CA TYR A 59 7.18 1.71 -3.54
C TYR A 59 6.37 1.59 -2.23
N ILE A 60 6.87 2.14 -1.11
CA ILE A 60 6.16 2.12 0.18
C ILE A 60 4.90 2.98 0.11
N VAL A 61 4.94 4.12 -0.59
CA VAL A 61 3.75 4.96 -0.81
C VAL A 61 2.71 4.19 -1.62
N PHE A 62 3.11 3.61 -2.75
CA PHE A 62 2.26 2.75 -3.57
C PHE A 62 1.65 1.59 -2.77
N TYR A 63 2.48 0.88 -2.01
CA TYR A 63 2.03 -0.22 -1.15
C TYR A 63 0.96 0.24 -0.15
N LYS A 64 1.16 1.38 0.51
CA LYS A 64 0.16 1.92 1.45
C LYS A 64 -1.12 2.38 0.75
N GLN A 65 -1.02 2.98 -0.43
CA GLN A 65 -2.18 3.43 -1.22
C GLN A 65 -3.05 2.22 -1.57
N LEU A 66 -2.44 1.15 -2.08
CA LEU A 66 -3.16 -0.08 -2.40
C LEU A 66 -3.78 -0.75 -1.15
N ASN A 67 -3.09 -0.71 -0.01
CA ASN A 67 -3.67 -1.22 1.24
C ASN A 67 -4.89 -0.42 1.69
N LEU A 68 -4.91 0.89 1.41
CA LEU A 68 -6.03 1.76 1.73
C LEU A 68 -7.22 1.46 0.81
N GLU A 69 -6.99 1.34 -0.49
CA GLU A 69 -8.04 0.99 -1.48
C GLU A 69 -8.63 -0.40 -1.28
N LEU A 70 -7.88 -1.29 -0.65
CA LEU A 70 -8.35 -2.63 -0.34
C LEU A 70 -9.07 -2.75 1.01
N GLU A 71 -9.33 -1.63 1.70
CA GLU A 71 -10.13 -1.55 2.95
C GLU A 71 -9.86 -2.69 3.94
N GLY A 72 -8.59 -3.03 4.17
CA GLY A 72 -8.25 -4.05 5.16
C GLY A 72 -8.57 -5.51 4.78
N HIS A 73 -8.94 -5.78 3.52
CA HIS A 73 -9.00 -7.15 2.98
C HIS A 73 -7.58 -7.77 2.97
N ASN A 74 -7.23 -8.42 4.08
CA ASN A 74 -6.01 -9.20 4.33
C ASN A 74 -4.68 -8.41 4.47
N LYS A 75 -4.51 -7.77 5.63
CA LYS A 75 -3.23 -7.19 6.09
C LYS A 75 -2.05 -8.18 6.22
N LEU A 76 -2.26 -9.50 6.07
CA LEU A 76 -1.28 -10.53 6.45
C LEU A 76 -1.08 -11.67 5.44
N ASN A 77 -1.49 -11.51 4.18
CA ASN A 77 -1.26 -12.58 3.21
C ASN A 77 0.12 -12.43 2.53
N LYS A 78 1.02 -13.41 2.70
CA LYS A 78 2.33 -13.46 2.00
C LYS A 78 2.18 -13.29 0.48
N TYR A 79 1.10 -13.82 -0.10
CA TYR A 79 0.80 -13.69 -1.52
C TYR A 79 0.46 -12.26 -1.94
N PHE A 80 -0.05 -11.45 -1.03
CA PHE A 80 -0.41 -10.05 -1.31
C PHE A 80 0.81 -9.20 -1.62
N ARG A 81 1.90 -9.35 -0.84
CA ARG A 81 3.17 -8.65 -1.11
C ARG A 81 3.75 -9.00 -2.47
N LEU A 82 3.69 -10.28 -2.86
CA LEU A 82 4.17 -10.73 -4.17
C LEU A 82 3.33 -10.14 -5.31
N VAL A 83 2.02 -10.05 -5.13
CA VAL A 83 1.13 -9.46 -6.14
C VAL A 83 1.36 -7.96 -6.29
N ILE A 84 1.50 -7.22 -5.17
CA ILE A 84 1.83 -5.79 -5.21
C ILE A 84 3.17 -5.56 -5.89
N SER A 85 4.21 -6.32 -5.52
CA SER A 85 5.53 -6.19 -6.14
C SER A 85 5.47 -6.41 -7.64
N LYS A 86 4.79 -7.46 -8.11
CA LYS A 86 4.59 -7.70 -9.54
C LYS A 86 3.83 -6.55 -10.22
N LYS A 87 2.88 -5.94 -9.53
CA LYS A 87 2.10 -4.82 -10.06
C LYS A 87 2.95 -3.56 -10.16
N TRP A 88 3.76 -3.26 -9.15
CA TRP A 88 4.73 -2.16 -9.16
C TRP A 88 5.68 -2.22 -10.36
N HIS A 89 6.24 -3.41 -10.64
CA HIS A 89 7.14 -3.58 -11.78
C HIS A 89 6.45 -3.44 -13.15
N LYS A 90 5.12 -3.59 -13.21
CA LYS A 90 4.33 -3.41 -14.43
C LYS A 90 3.83 -1.99 -14.65
N LEU A 91 4.00 -1.10 -13.66
CA LEU A 91 3.59 0.30 -13.80
C LEU A 91 4.48 1.02 -14.81
N SER A 92 3.87 1.96 -15.54
CA SER A 92 4.60 2.93 -16.37
C SER A 92 5.51 3.78 -15.49
N ASP A 93 6.56 4.32 -16.10
CA ASP A 93 7.49 5.20 -15.40
C ASP A 93 6.81 6.52 -14.99
N ASP A 94 5.92 7.07 -15.82
CA ASP A 94 5.07 8.22 -15.47
C ASP A 94 4.29 8.01 -14.16
N THR A 95 3.74 6.79 -13.97
CA THR A 95 3.01 6.48 -12.73
C THR A 95 3.95 6.43 -11.53
N LYS A 96 5.18 5.92 -11.72
CA LYS A 96 6.18 5.86 -10.65
C LYS A 96 6.71 7.26 -10.32
N GLU A 97 6.77 8.14 -11.30
CA GLU A 97 7.16 9.56 -11.14
C GLU A 97 6.18 10.27 -10.21
N ILE A 98 4.87 10.09 -10.39
CA ILE A 98 3.84 10.60 -9.46
C ILE A 98 4.10 10.17 -8.01
N TYR A 99 4.48 8.90 -7.78
CA TYR A 99 4.84 8.42 -6.43
C TYR A 99 6.18 8.95 -5.93
N SER A 100 7.10 9.29 -6.85
CA SER A 100 8.37 9.94 -6.53
C SER A 100 8.16 11.38 -6.10
N ASP A 101 7.35 12.14 -6.83
CA ASP A 101 7.00 13.53 -6.52
C ASP A 101 6.32 13.63 -5.16
N PHE A 102 5.34 12.76 -4.90
CA PHE A 102 4.72 12.66 -3.57
C PHE A 102 5.74 12.35 -2.47
N CYS A 103 6.76 11.51 -2.74
CA CYS A 103 7.82 11.25 -1.78
C CYS A 103 8.66 12.49 -1.50
N ILE A 104 8.94 13.31 -2.52
CA ILE A 104 9.63 14.59 -2.38
C ILE A 104 8.79 15.52 -1.49
N ASP A 105 7.50 15.68 -1.78
CA ASP A 105 6.58 16.51 -1.00
C ASP A 105 6.52 16.10 0.49
N VAL A 106 6.50 14.79 0.75
CA VAL A 106 6.54 14.25 2.12
C VAL A 106 7.85 14.63 2.83
N CYS A 107 8.98 14.59 2.12
CA CYS A 107 10.27 15.00 2.66
C CYS A 107 10.28 16.49 2.97
N GLU A 108 9.76 17.31 2.07
CA GLU A 108 9.66 18.77 2.26
C GLU A 108 8.74 19.13 3.43
N TYR A 109 7.55 18.53 3.50
CA TYR A 109 6.62 18.72 4.61
C TYR A 109 7.25 18.34 5.95
N TYR A 110 7.98 17.21 6.02
CA TYR A 110 8.66 16.82 7.23
C TYR A 110 9.79 17.78 7.61
N ALA A 111 10.58 18.23 6.63
CA ALA A 111 11.62 19.22 6.85
C ALA A 111 11.03 20.54 7.36
N TYR A 112 9.90 21.00 6.79
CA TYR A 112 9.17 22.16 7.27
C TYR A 112 8.76 22.00 8.73
N LYS A 113 8.14 20.86 9.08
CA LYS A 113 7.64 20.60 10.44
C LYS A 113 8.74 20.49 11.51
N THR A 114 9.95 20.09 11.12
CA THR A 114 11.06 19.83 12.06
C THR A 114 12.10 20.92 12.12
N LYS A 115 12.18 21.78 11.10
CA LYS A 115 13.08 22.95 11.13
C LYS A 115 12.55 23.99 12.12
N PRO A 116 13.44 24.66 12.87
CA PRO A 116 13.06 25.75 13.75
C PRO A 116 12.39 26.90 12.95
N PRO A 117 11.48 27.67 13.57
CA PRO A 117 10.63 28.67 12.91
C PRO A 117 11.40 29.70 12.06
N THR A 118 12.66 29.94 12.41
CA THR A 118 13.57 30.87 11.71
C THR A 118 13.75 30.55 10.23
N TYR A 119 13.61 29.28 9.81
CA TYR A 119 13.70 28.87 8.41
C TYR A 119 12.35 28.77 7.69
N GLN A 120 11.23 28.90 8.41
CA GLN A 120 9.88 28.84 7.82
C GLN A 120 9.46 30.17 7.19
N LEU A 121 10.12 31.28 7.55
CA LEU A 121 9.77 32.65 7.12
C LEU A 121 10.44 33.11 5.80
N ILE A 122 11.31 32.31 5.17
CA ILE A 122 12.18 32.75 4.06
C ILE A 122 11.76 32.16 2.69
N LYS A 123 10.58 31.56 2.55
CA LYS A 123 10.06 31.17 1.22
C LYS A 123 8.83 32.03 0.89
N PHE A 124 9.08 33.14 0.20
CA PHE A 124 8.12 33.90 -0.60
C PHE A 124 8.57 33.89 -2.05
#